data_AF-A0A6J7MX71-F1
#
_entry.id   AF-A0A6J7MX71-F1
#
_cell.length_a   1.000
_cell.length_b   1.000
_cell.length_c   1.000
_cell.angle_alpha   90.00
_cell.angle_beta   90.00
_cell.angle_gamma   90.00
#
_symmetry.space_group_name_H-M   'P 1'
#
loop_
_entity.id
_entity.type
_entity.pdbx_description
1 polymer ?
#
loop_
_entity_poly.entity_id
_entity_poly.type
_entity_poly.pdbx_seq_one_letter_code
_entity_poly.pdbx_strand_id
1 'polypeptide(L)' 'MSDFAPVLVSLVVILLLVFLLSRRFNISSRYERKPKVHTPWSALDSGIDPTKDGGDK' A
#
# COMPACT_ATOMS: atom_id res chain seq x y z
N MET A 1 16.72 -10.07 -41.12
CA MET A 1 15.55 -10.08 -40.22
C MET A 1 15.82 -10.98 -38.99
N SER A 2 17.04 -10.96 -38.44
CA SER A 2 17.45 -11.82 -37.31
C SER A 2 17.82 -11.01 -36.06
N ASP A 3 17.83 -9.68 -36.16
CA ASP A 3 18.31 -8.80 -35.09
C ASP A 3 17.20 -8.35 -34.13
N PHE A 4 15.97 -8.82 -34.33
CA PHE A 4 14.84 -8.50 -33.45
C PHE A 4 14.80 -9.35 -32.18
N ALA A 5 15.38 -10.54 -32.20
CA ALA A 5 15.45 -11.41 -31.02
C ALA A 5 16.11 -10.74 -29.80
N PRO A 6 17.31 -10.12 -29.91
CA PRO A 6 17.93 -9.44 -28.77
C PRO A 6 17.13 -8.21 -28.31
N VAL A 7 16.45 -7.52 -29.22
CA VAL A 7 15.59 -6.38 -28.89
C VAL A 7 14.35 -6.82 -28.11
N LEU A 8 13.74 -7.94 -28.49
CA LEU A 8 12.56 -8.48 -27.81
C LEU A 8 12.93 -8.98 -26.39
N VAL A 9 14.09 -9.64 -26.26
CA VAL A 9 14.60 -10.10 -24.97
C VAL A 9 14.91 -8.93 -24.03
N SER A 10 15.56 -7.88 -24.53
CA SER A 10 15.88 -6.71 -23.69
C SER A 10 14.62 -5.99 -23.22
N LEU A 11 13.60 -5.89 -24.07
CA LEU A 11 12.31 -5.28 -23.74
C LEU A 11 11.60 -6.05 -22.62
N VAL A 12 11.56 -7.39 -22.71
CA VAL A 12 10.99 -8.25 -21.67
C VAL A 12 11.72 -8.10 -20.33
N VAL A 13 13.06 -8.06 -20.36
CA VAL A 13 13.88 -7.89 -19.15
C VAL A 13 13.61 -6.54 -18.47
N ILE A 14 13.54 -5.45 -19.24
CA ILE A 14 13.25 -4.12 -18.72
C ILE A 14 11.86 -4.07 -18.10
N LEU A 15 10.84 -4.62 -18.78
CA LEU A 15 9.48 -4.64 -18.25
C LEU A 15 9.38 -5.46 -16.95
N LEU A 16 10.04 -6.62 -16.89
CA LEU A 16 10.10 -7.42 -15.67
C LEU A 16 10.77 -6.66 -14.53
N LEU A 17 11.89 -5.98 -14.81
CA LEU A 17 12.60 -5.21 -13.80
C LEU A 17 11.72 -4.07 -13.27
N VAL A 18 11.09 -3.30 -14.16
CA VAL A 18 10.17 -2.21 -13.78
C VAL A 18 8.99 -2.75 -12.96
N PHE A 19 8.40 -3.89 -13.35
CA PHE A 19 7.30 -4.50 -12.63
C PHE A 19 7.69 -4.99 -11.22
N LEU A 20 8.87 -5.61 -11.09
CA LEU A 20 9.38 -6.05 -9.79
C LEU A 20 9.70 -4.87 -8.89
N LEU A 21 10.31 -3.80 -9.44
CA LEU A 21 10.59 -2.58 -8.70
C LEU A 21 9.30 -1.87 -8.31
N SER A 22 8.30 -1.73 -9.19
CA SER A 22 7.04 -1.07 -8.85
C SER A 22 6.28 -1.81 -7.75
N ARG A 23 6.33 -3.15 -7.75
CA ARG A 23 5.77 -3.97 -6.67
C ARG A 23 6.52 -3.81 -5.35
N ARG A 24 7.85 -3.64 -5.39
CA ARG A 24 8.70 -3.49 -4.20
C ARG A 24 8.66 -2.07 -3.61
N PHE A 25 8.62 -1.06 -4.48
CA PHE A 25 8.46 0.35 -4.14
C PHE A 25 6.98 0.74 -4.04
N ASN A 26 6.17 -0.14 -3.47
CA ASN A 26 4.85 0.26 -3.03
C ASN A 26 5.07 1.28 -1.90
N ILE A 27 4.92 2.57 -2.22
CA ILE A 27 5.02 3.73 -1.30
C ILE A 27 3.93 3.63 -0.19
N SER A 28 3.13 2.58 -0.21
CA SER A 28 1.82 2.51 0.38
C SER A 28 1.82 2.23 1.87
N SER A 29 2.78 1.58 2.55
CA SER A 29 2.57 1.33 4.00
C SER A 29 2.63 2.60 4.88
N ARG A 30 3.32 3.65 4.42
CA ARG A 30 3.50 4.91 5.16
C ARG A 30 2.40 5.95 4.89
N TYR A 31 1.77 5.85 3.72
CA TYR A 31 0.70 6.74 3.26
C TYR A 31 -0.66 6.06 3.10
N GLU A 32 -0.71 4.73 3.19
CA GLU A 32 -1.94 4.00 3.48
C GLU A 32 -2.45 4.59 4.77
N ARG A 33 -3.55 5.34 4.66
CA ARG A 33 -4.38 5.67 5.80
C ARG A 33 -4.96 4.35 6.28
N LYS A 34 -4.15 3.57 7.01
CA LYS A 34 -4.67 2.51 7.86
C LYS A 34 -5.73 3.20 8.71
N PRO A 35 -6.97 2.68 8.77
CA PRO A 35 -7.95 3.21 9.69
C PRO A 35 -7.31 3.14 11.07
N LYS A 36 -6.88 4.31 11.59
CA LYS A 36 -6.34 4.38 12.92
C LYS A 36 -7.49 3.97 13.82
N VAL A 37 -7.24 3.05 14.74
CA VAL A 37 -8.16 2.79 15.85
C VAL A 37 -8.57 4.16 16.39
N HIS A 38 -9.88 4.42 16.47
CA HIS A 38 -10.37 5.71 16.92
C HIS A 38 -9.69 6.03 18.24
N THR A 39 -8.96 7.14 18.29
CA THR A 39 -8.54 7.67 19.57
C THR A 39 -9.80 8.10 20.31
N PRO A 40 -9.82 8.09 21.65
CA PRO A 40 -10.96 8.57 22.43
C PRO A 40 -11.43 9.96 22.02
N TRP A 41 -10.50 10.79 21.52
CA TRP A 41 -10.78 12.12 20.98
C TRP A 41 -11.45 12.10 19.59
N SER A 42 -10.97 11.27 18.65
CA SER A 42 -11.59 11.13 17.32
C SER A 42 -12.91 10.32 17.31
N ALA A 43 -13.18 9.57 18.38
CA ALA A 43 -14.41 8.82 18.58
C ALA A 43 -15.61 9.77 18.80
N LEU A 44 -15.38 10.87 19.53
CA LEU A 44 -16.39 11.90 19.81
C LEU A 44 -16.91 12.56 18.54
N ASP A 45 -16.02 12.85 17.58
CA ASP A 45 -16.40 13.40 16.28
C ASP A 45 -17.28 12.44 15.46
N SER A 46 -17.18 11.14 15.75
CA SER A 46 -17.97 10.07 15.13
C SER A 46 -19.23 9.71 15.94
N GLY A 47 -19.50 10.41 17.05
CA GLY A 47 -20.62 10.11 17.95
C GLY A 47 -20.45 8.83 18.78
N ILE A 48 -19.23 8.27 18.82
CA ILE A 48 -18.87 7.11 19.64
C ILE A 48 -18.54 7.62 21.04
N ASP A 49 -19.27 7.14 22.04
CA ASP A 49 -19.06 7.48 23.44
C ASP A 49 -17.83 6.72 23.98
N PRO A 50 -16.71 7.41 24.28
CA PRO A 50 -15.46 6.78 24.71
C PRO A 50 -15.57 6.09 26.08
N THR A 51 -16.68 6.30 26.80
CA THR A 51 -16.96 5.66 28.10
C THR A 51 -17.49 4.23 27.96
N LYS A 52 -17.91 3.82 26.75
CA LYS A 52 -18.45 2.47 26.50
C LYS A 52 -17.40 1.45 26.08
N ASP A 53 -16.27 1.89 25.52
CA ASP A 53 -15.20 1.01 25.03
C ASP A 53 -14.13 0.68 26.09
N GLY A 54 -14.29 1.17 27.32
CA GLY A 54 -13.36 0.97 28.45
C GLY A 54 -13.66 -0.23 29.33
N GLY A 55 -14.20 -1.32 28.79
CA GLY A 55 -14.70 -2.43 29.59
C GLY A 55 -14.81 -3.78 28.90
N ASP A 56 -13.77 -4.25 28.21
CA ASP A 56 -13.37 -5.67 28.26
C ASP A 56 -11.99 -5.90 27.61
N LYS A 57 -11.03 -6.30 28.45
CA LYS A 57 -9.68 -6.86 28.20
C LYS A 57 -8.55 -5.91 27.78
#